data_AF-A0A497GES7-F1
#
_entry.id   AF-A0A497GES7-F1
#
_cell.length_a   1.000
_cell.length_b   1.000
_cell.length_c   1.000
_cell.angle_alpha   90.00
_cell.angle_beta   90.00
_cell.angle_gamma   90.00
#
_symmetry.space_group_name_H-M   'P 1'
#
loop_
_entity.id
_entity.type
_entity.pdbx_description
1 polymer ?
#
loop_
_entity_poly.entity_id
_entity_poly.type
_entity_poly.pdbx_seq_one_letter_code
_entity_poly.pdbx_strand_id
1 'polypeptide(L)'
;MKHYKNIEEAFYNTNYNLLFSQVKVGIAHTYNLQFYLEPVLTKEIDFTQLVNYTSTKWDGLVSNYLDFMDIAEFGKEVEERLGSKHWAETVKFSHNTKARKACLISATALNNGERNELFIHIRTSETYKRLMMDLLLFKRLGDFTFKGHDYIIHVVINHAWLSKDWASMLLVKPHIKVRCRNAEPGTIANKTYLQYTKFKNTDWKDLTYNAHKRAVRVIRKDVHVQRLLSTDCDIIQ
;
A
#
# COMPACT_ATOMS: atom_id res chain seq x y z
N MET A 1 -9.57 13.08 10.98
CA MET A 1 -8.89 12.40 9.86
C MET A 1 -7.44 12.90 9.80
N LYS A 2 -6.43 12.03 9.63
CA LYS A 2 -5.01 12.46 9.58
C LYS A 2 -4.65 12.97 8.18
N HIS A 3 -3.77 13.97 8.13
CA HIS A 3 -3.16 14.46 6.89
C HIS A 3 -1.72 13.95 6.80
N TYR A 4 -1.31 13.43 5.65
CA TYR A 4 0.07 13.13 5.32
C TYR A 4 0.52 13.93 4.09
N LYS A 5 1.75 14.44 4.09
CA LYS A 5 2.26 15.29 3.00
C LYS A 5 2.58 14.52 1.72
N ASN A 6 2.74 13.20 1.81
CA ASN A 6 3.04 12.34 0.66
C ASN A 6 2.76 10.86 0.98
N ILE A 7 2.91 10.03 -0.04
CA ILE A 7 2.70 8.57 0.02
C ILE A 7 3.65 7.93 1.04
N GLU A 8 4.91 8.31 1.07
CA GLU A 8 5.92 7.74 1.96
C GLU A 8 5.61 8.03 3.43
N GLU A 9 5.17 9.26 3.74
CA GLU A 9 4.75 9.64 5.08
C GLU A 9 3.54 8.83 5.52
N ALA A 10 2.51 8.73 4.69
CA ALA A 10 1.31 7.96 4.97
C ALA A 10 1.65 6.49 5.26
N PHE A 11 2.48 5.91 4.41
CA PHE A 11 2.98 4.56 4.56
C PHE A 11 3.74 4.35 5.86
N TYR A 12 4.77 5.15 6.12
CA TYR A 12 5.65 4.94 7.26
C TYR A 12 4.97 5.21 8.60
N ASN A 13 4.15 6.26 8.69
CA ASN A 13 3.48 6.62 9.93
C ASN A 13 2.36 5.62 10.28
N THR A 14 1.60 5.14 9.29
CA THR A 14 0.60 4.08 9.51
C THR A 14 1.26 2.83 10.08
N ASN A 15 2.38 2.45 9.48
CA ASN A 15 3.16 1.28 9.86
C ASN A 15 3.74 1.38 11.26
N TYR A 16 4.33 2.52 11.56
CA TYR A 16 4.88 2.79 12.88
C TYR A 16 3.80 2.74 13.97
N ASN A 17 2.64 3.36 13.75
CA ASN A 17 1.55 3.39 14.73
C ASN A 17 1.04 1.97 15.06
N LEU A 18 0.82 1.14 14.04
CA LEU A 18 0.40 -0.25 14.25
C LEU A 18 1.48 -1.07 14.96
N LEU A 19 2.74 -0.89 14.60
CA LEU A 19 3.86 -1.65 15.17
C LEU A 19 4.08 -1.38 16.65
N PHE A 20 3.76 -0.18 17.11
CA PHE A 20 3.97 0.24 18.50
C PHE A 20 2.66 0.43 19.29
N SER A 21 1.54 -0.13 18.80
CA SER A 21 0.22 -0.05 19.42
C SER A 21 0.06 -0.77 20.79
N GLN A 22 1.16 -1.10 21.50
CA GLN A 22 1.21 -1.87 22.75
C GLN A 22 0.57 -3.28 22.71
N VAL A 23 0.23 -3.78 21.52
CA VAL A 23 -0.41 -5.07 21.36
C VAL A 23 0.61 -6.23 21.50
N LYS A 24 0.31 -7.19 22.37
CA LYS A 24 1.13 -8.41 22.64
C LYS A 24 0.74 -9.63 21.80
N VAL A 25 0.04 -9.47 20.68
CA VAL A 25 -0.36 -10.57 19.76
C VAL A 25 0.52 -10.63 18.50
N GLY A 26 0.43 -11.73 17.75
CA GLY A 26 1.26 -11.96 16.55
C GLY A 26 0.88 -11.11 15.34
N ILE A 27 -0.26 -10.41 15.40
CA ILE A 27 -0.81 -9.54 14.35
C ILE A 27 -1.44 -8.32 15.04
N ALA A 28 -1.07 -7.10 14.64
CA ALA A 28 -1.75 -5.89 15.09
C ALA A 28 -2.83 -5.49 14.08
N HIS A 29 -3.92 -4.92 14.60
CA HIS A 29 -5.10 -4.58 13.82
C HIS A 29 -5.57 -3.16 14.16
N THR A 30 -6.14 -2.48 13.18
CA THR A 30 -6.93 -1.27 13.36
C THR A 30 -8.10 -1.28 12.40
N TYR A 31 -9.18 -0.59 12.77
CA TYR A 31 -10.43 -0.56 12.02
C TYR A 31 -10.79 0.87 11.66
N ASN A 32 -11.47 1.05 10.53
CA ASN A 32 -11.95 2.35 10.04
C ASN A 32 -10.82 3.40 9.98
N LEU A 33 -9.66 3.00 9.48
CA LEU A 33 -8.53 3.90 9.32
C LEU A 33 -8.85 4.89 8.18
N GLN A 34 -8.82 6.18 8.50
CA GLN A 34 -9.10 7.26 7.56
C GLN A 34 -7.98 8.30 7.58
N PHE A 35 -7.45 8.60 6.42
CA PHE A 35 -6.44 9.64 6.21
C PHE A 35 -6.56 10.22 4.81
N TYR A 36 -5.94 11.37 4.60
CA TYR A 36 -5.73 11.92 3.27
C TYR A 36 -4.26 12.28 3.06
N LEU A 37 -3.86 12.31 1.79
CA LEU A 37 -2.49 12.61 1.37
C LEU A 37 -2.44 13.34 0.04
N GLU A 38 -1.38 14.12 -0.13
CA GLU A 38 -0.97 14.63 -1.43
C GLU A 38 -0.39 13.49 -2.26
N PRO A 39 -0.78 13.31 -3.54
CA PRO A 39 -0.37 12.20 -4.40
C PRO A 39 1.05 12.38 -4.96
N VAL A 40 1.97 12.84 -4.10
CA VAL A 40 3.36 13.09 -4.43
C VAL A 40 4.19 11.88 -4.04
N LEU A 41 5.06 11.48 -4.96
CA LEU A 41 6.12 10.50 -4.71
C LEU A 41 7.46 11.25 -4.73
N THR A 42 8.08 11.39 -3.56
CA THR A 42 9.31 12.19 -3.41
C THR A 42 10.56 11.47 -3.85
N LYS A 43 10.51 10.13 -3.91
CA LYS A 43 11.63 9.28 -4.30
C LYS A 43 11.12 8.09 -5.08
N GLU A 44 11.91 7.66 -6.06
CA GLU A 44 11.69 6.38 -6.72
C GLU A 44 11.80 5.24 -5.69
N ILE A 45 10.80 4.38 -5.65
CA ILE A 45 10.74 3.24 -4.74
C ILE A 45 11.10 1.98 -5.53
N ASP A 46 12.08 1.24 -5.03
CA ASP A 46 12.39 -0.09 -5.52
C ASP A 46 11.65 -1.17 -4.70
N PHE A 47 10.55 -1.67 -5.26
CA PHE A 47 9.73 -2.69 -4.62
C PHE A 47 10.41 -4.07 -4.59
N THR A 48 11.35 -4.33 -5.49
CA THR A 48 12.14 -5.56 -5.50
C THR A 48 13.09 -5.59 -4.31
N GLN A 49 13.79 -4.50 -4.03
CA GLN A 49 14.67 -4.39 -2.86
C GLN A 49 13.89 -4.24 -1.55
N LEU A 50 12.73 -3.58 -1.56
CA LEU A 50 11.94 -3.35 -0.35
C LEU A 50 11.18 -4.62 0.10
N VAL A 51 10.54 -5.32 -0.84
CA VAL A 51 9.60 -6.43 -0.53
C VAL A 51 9.72 -7.64 -1.45
N ASN A 52 10.69 -7.66 -2.37
CA ASN A 52 10.88 -8.72 -3.37
C ASN A 52 9.62 -8.95 -4.22
N TYR A 53 9.03 -7.84 -4.68
CA TYR A 53 7.99 -7.83 -5.69
C TYR A 53 8.60 -7.65 -7.09
N THR A 54 7.92 -8.20 -8.08
CA THR A 54 8.25 -8.15 -9.51
C THR A 54 7.06 -7.54 -10.26
N SER A 55 7.22 -7.22 -11.55
CA SER A 55 6.13 -6.74 -12.41
C SER A 55 4.85 -7.58 -12.28
N THR A 56 4.98 -8.92 -12.26
CA THR A 56 3.84 -9.83 -12.06
C THR A 56 3.02 -9.54 -10.79
N LYS A 57 3.63 -8.97 -9.73
CA LYS A 57 2.89 -8.55 -8.53
C LYS A 57 2.15 -7.23 -8.70
N TRP A 58 2.67 -6.32 -9.53
CA TRP A 58 1.95 -5.12 -9.94
C TRP A 58 0.81 -5.48 -10.90
N ASP A 59 1.08 -6.24 -11.94
CA ASP A 59 0.08 -6.64 -12.94
C ASP A 59 -1.08 -7.40 -12.26
N GLY A 60 -0.74 -8.34 -11.37
CA GLY A 60 -1.73 -9.05 -10.58
C GLY A 60 -2.43 -8.17 -9.53
N LEU A 61 -1.87 -7.04 -9.11
CA LEU A 61 -2.58 -6.08 -8.26
C LEU A 61 -3.62 -5.33 -9.10
N VAL A 62 -3.20 -4.77 -10.24
CA VAL A 62 -4.05 -4.02 -11.17
C VAL A 62 -5.21 -4.89 -11.65
N SER A 63 -4.91 -6.08 -12.18
CA SER A 63 -5.93 -6.99 -12.73
C SER A 63 -6.93 -7.50 -11.68
N ASN A 64 -6.56 -7.49 -10.40
CA ASN A 64 -7.44 -7.92 -9.31
C ASN A 64 -8.37 -6.81 -8.81
N TYR A 65 -8.06 -5.55 -9.09
CA TYR A 65 -8.78 -4.39 -8.56
C TYR A 65 -9.47 -3.55 -9.62
N LEU A 66 -8.91 -3.45 -10.81
CA LEU A 66 -9.38 -2.55 -11.84
C LEU A 66 -9.87 -3.35 -13.05
N ASP A 67 -11.11 -3.10 -13.45
CA ASP A 67 -11.58 -3.41 -14.79
C ASP A 67 -11.31 -2.19 -15.67
N PHE A 68 -10.63 -2.38 -16.81
CA PHE A 68 -10.23 -1.26 -17.66
C PHE A 68 -11.43 -0.48 -18.21
N MET A 69 -12.56 -1.15 -18.48
CA MET A 69 -13.76 -0.49 -18.97
C MET A 69 -14.37 0.40 -17.89
N ASP A 70 -14.50 -0.11 -16.66
CA ASP A 70 -15.00 0.66 -15.50
C ASP A 70 -14.14 1.92 -15.28
N ILE A 71 -12.82 1.78 -15.40
CA ILE A 71 -11.87 2.89 -15.20
C ILE A 71 -11.97 3.91 -16.34
N ALA A 72 -12.02 3.46 -17.59
CA ALA A 72 -12.10 4.34 -18.75
C ALA A 72 -13.41 5.15 -18.76
N GLU A 73 -14.53 4.51 -18.43
CA GLU A 73 -15.83 5.17 -18.27
C GLU A 73 -15.78 6.22 -17.15
N PHE A 74 -15.30 5.82 -15.97
CA PHE A 74 -15.14 6.73 -14.84
C PHE A 74 -14.25 7.94 -15.15
N GLY A 75 -13.11 7.73 -15.80
CA GLY A 75 -12.21 8.81 -16.19
C GLY A 75 -12.85 9.78 -17.20
N LYS A 76 -13.68 9.27 -18.10
CA LYS A 76 -14.44 10.09 -19.06
C LYS A 76 -15.51 10.92 -18.37
N GLU A 77 -16.31 10.33 -17.49
CA GLU A 77 -17.33 11.04 -16.70
C GLU A 77 -16.71 12.18 -15.89
N VAL A 78 -15.56 11.92 -15.25
CA VAL A 78 -14.83 12.96 -14.51
C VAL A 78 -14.33 14.07 -15.43
N GLU A 79 -13.74 13.73 -16.58
CA GLU A 79 -13.25 14.70 -17.55
C GLU A 79 -14.35 15.69 -18.00
N GLU A 80 -15.55 15.18 -18.28
CA GLU A 80 -16.71 16.01 -18.66
C GLU A 80 -17.13 16.99 -17.55
N ARG A 81 -16.73 16.72 -16.30
CA ARG A 81 -17.05 17.52 -15.11
C ARG A 81 -15.93 18.42 -14.64
N LEU A 82 -14.67 18.27 -15.08
CA LEU A 82 -13.51 19.00 -14.54
C LEU A 82 -13.65 20.54 -14.58
N GLY A 83 -14.44 21.09 -15.51
CA GLY A 83 -14.74 22.52 -15.59
C GLY A 83 -15.83 23.02 -14.62
N SER A 84 -16.54 22.12 -13.95
CA SER A 84 -17.61 22.45 -13.01
C SER A 84 -17.07 22.66 -11.60
N LYS A 85 -17.64 23.63 -10.88
CA LYS A 85 -17.20 23.96 -9.52
C LYS A 85 -17.62 22.92 -8.46
N HIS A 86 -18.77 22.26 -8.66
CA HIS A 86 -19.28 21.26 -7.73
C HIS A 86 -19.79 20.06 -8.50
N TRP A 87 -19.17 18.91 -8.27
CA TRP A 87 -19.56 17.64 -8.91
C TRP A 87 -19.00 16.47 -8.09
N ALA A 88 -19.58 15.30 -8.28
CA ALA A 88 -19.07 14.06 -7.73
C ALA A 88 -19.46 12.92 -8.67
N GLU A 89 -18.49 12.12 -9.07
CA GLU A 89 -18.67 10.92 -9.88
C GLU A 89 -18.09 9.73 -9.10
N THR A 90 -18.75 8.57 -9.18
CA THR A 90 -18.39 7.40 -8.38
C THR A 90 -18.38 6.15 -9.21
N VAL A 91 -17.27 5.41 -9.16
CA VAL A 91 -17.14 4.08 -9.71
C VAL A 91 -17.13 3.04 -8.59
N LYS A 92 -17.90 1.98 -8.79
CA LYS A 92 -17.84 0.77 -7.97
C LYS A 92 -17.11 -0.29 -8.78
N PHE A 93 -15.97 -0.75 -8.28
CA PHE A 93 -15.15 -1.68 -9.04
C PHE A 93 -15.81 -3.06 -9.13
N SER A 94 -16.09 -3.49 -10.36
CA SER A 94 -16.47 -4.86 -10.65
C SER A 94 -15.24 -5.75 -10.58
N HIS A 95 -15.40 -6.99 -10.09
CA HIS A 95 -14.27 -7.90 -9.89
C HIS A 95 -14.31 -9.01 -10.92
N ASN A 96 -13.34 -9.02 -11.83
CA ASN A 96 -13.19 -10.08 -12.80
C ASN A 96 -12.71 -11.38 -12.13
N THR A 97 -13.61 -12.38 -12.11
CA THR A 97 -13.39 -13.82 -11.91
C THR A 97 -13.29 -14.39 -10.48
N LYS A 98 -13.56 -15.71 -10.45
CA LYS A 98 -13.86 -16.68 -9.38
C LYS A 98 -12.94 -16.71 -8.13
N ALA A 99 -11.95 -15.83 -8.00
CA ALA A 99 -11.06 -15.74 -6.84
C ALA A 99 -11.61 -14.73 -5.82
N ARG A 100 -12.04 -15.26 -4.67
CA ARG A 100 -12.83 -14.57 -3.66
C ARG A 100 -12.12 -13.33 -3.04
N LYS A 101 -12.92 -12.26 -2.92
CA LYS A 101 -12.81 -11.08 -2.02
C LYS A 101 -11.98 -9.89 -2.51
N ALA A 102 -12.58 -9.16 -3.45
CA ALA A 102 -12.50 -7.70 -3.58
C ALA A 102 -11.99 -6.96 -2.34
N CYS A 103 -10.85 -6.28 -2.45
CA CYS A 103 -10.40 -5.37 -1.38
C CYS A 103 -10.61 -3.90 -1.77
N LEU A 104 -10.49 -3.53 -3.04
CA LEU A 104 -10.88 -2.22 -3.54
C LEU A 104 -12.41 -2.22 -3.78
N ILE A 105 -13.13 -1.28 -3.18
CA ILE A 105 -14.60 -1.26 -3.19
C ILE A 105 -15.12 -0.25 -4.19
N SER A 106 -14.67 0.99 -4.06
CA SER A 106 -15.13 2.12 -4.88
C SER A 106 -14.10 3.25 -4.87
N ALA A 107 -14.22 4.10 -5.89
CA ALA A 107 -13.58 5.40 -5.92
C ALA A 107 -14.64 6.47 -6.21
N THR A 108 -14.55 7.60 -5.52
CA THR A 108 -15.36 8.79 -5.79
C THR A 108 -14.42 9.94 -6.09
N ALA A 109 -14.49 10.47 -7.31
CA ALA A 109 -13.85 11.72 -7.66
C ALA A 109 -14.85 12.84 -7.46
N LEU A 110 -14.42 13.95 -6.87
CA LEU A 110 -15.29 15.11 -6.69
C LEU A 110 -14.50 16.41 -6.73
N ASN A 111 -15.22 17.51 -6.93
CA ASN A 111 -14.73 18.85 -6.67
C ASN A 111 -15.72 19.55 -5.72
N ASN A 112 -15.18 20.10 -4.63
CA ASN A 112 -15.96 20.76 -3.59
C ASN A 112 -16.02 22.30 -3.76
N GLY A 113 -15.52 22.82 -4.87
CA GLY A 113 -15.42 24.23 -5.19
C GLY A 113 -14.07 24.87 -4.85
N GLU A 114 -13.18 24.13 -4.18
CA GLU A 114 -11.83 24.57 -3.83
C GLU A 114 -10.78 23.73 -4.57
N ARG A 115 -10.94 22.40 -4.60
CA ARG A 115 -10.00 21.48 -5.23
C ARG A 115 -10.66 20.16 -5.60
N ASN A 116 -9.96 19.40 -6.43
CA ASN A 116 -10.33 18.03 -6.75
C ASN A 116 -9.91 17.06 -5.64
N GLU A 117 -10.73 16.06 -5.37
CA GLU A 117 -10.50 15.06 -4.33
C GLU A 117 -10.85 13.66 -4.86
N LEU A 118 -10.01 12.67 -4.54
CA LEU A 118 -10.22 11.26 -4.85
C LEU A 118 -10.42 10.46 -3.56
N PHE A 119 -11.64 10.01 -3.32
CA PHE A 119 -11.98 9.15 -2.19
C PHE A 119 -11.88 7.68 -2.59
N ILE A 120 -10.99 6.95 -1.95
CA ILE A 120 -10.77 5.52 -2.17
C ILE A 120 -11.24 4.73 -0.96
N HIS A 121 -12.11 3.75 -1.21
CA HIS A 121 -12.63 2.85 -0.19
C HIS A 121 -12.07 1.44 -0.39
N ILE A 122 -11.38 0.92 0.64
CA ILE A 122 -10.89 -0.45 0.65
C ILE A 122 -11.35 -1.23 1.89
N ARG A 123 -11.67 -2.51 1.70
CA ARG A 123 -12.10 -3.44 2.74
C ARG A 123 -10.97 -3.77 3.70
N THR A 124 -9.78 -4.05 3.17
CA THR A 124 -8.63 -4.41 3.98
C THR A 124 -7.32 -4.15 3.27
N SER A 125 -6.29 -3.77 4.04
CA SER A 125 -4.91 -3.71 3.55
C SER A 125 -3.93 -4.19 4.63
N GLU A 126 -2.89 -4.88 4.17
CA GLU A 126 -1.71 -5.19 4.97
C GLU A 126 -0.75 -4.00 4.88
N THR A 127 -0.46 -3.38 6.02
CA THR A 127 0.06 -2.02 6.05
C THR A 127 1.51 -1.86 5.52
N TYR A 128 2.31 -2.91 5.37
CA TYR A 128 3.68 -2.81 4.83
C TYR A 128 3.83 -3.20 3.39
N LYS A 129 3.59 -4.47 3.05
CA LYS A 129 3.92 -4.91 1.70
C LYS A 129 2.85 -4.47 0.75
N ARG A 130 1.61 -4.39 1.23
CA ARG A 130 0.45 -4.13 0.37
C ARG A 130 0.10 -2.65 0.31
N LEU A 131 0.03 -1.95 1.44
CA LEU A 131 -0.40 -0.55 1.46
C LEU A 131 0.44 0.37 0.57
N MET A 132 1.77 0.21 0.50
CA MET A 132 2.57 1.07 -0.41
C MET A 132 2.15 0.88 -1.87
N MET A 133 1.90 -0.36 -2.29
CA MET A 133 1.43 -0.66 -3.64
C MET A 133 0.00 -0.18 -3.86
N ASP A 134 -0.86 -0.29 -2.84
CA ASP A 134 -2.22 0.26 -2.89
C ASP A 134 -2.19 1.78 -3.04
N LEU A 135 -1.37 2.49 -2.26
CA LEU A 135 -1.20 3.94 -2.34
C LEU A 135 -0.65 4.38 -3.70
N LEU A 136 0.31 3.63 -4.27
CA LEU A 136 0.81 3.88 -5.62
C LEU A 136 -0.30 3.66 -6.66
N LEU A 137 -1.10 2.61 -6.53
CA LEU A 137 -2.26 2.38 -7.40
C LEU A 137 -3.26 3.53 -7.32
N PHE A 138 -3.55 4.03 -6.12
CA PHE A 138 -4.48 5.15 -5.95
C PHE A 138 -3.94 6.42 -6.57
N LYS A 139 -2.63 6.65 -6.47
CA LYS A 139 -1.95 7.71 -7.21
C LYS A 139 -2.15 7.54 -8.72
N ARG A 140 -1.83 6.39 -9.30
CA ARG A 140 -1.98 6.14 -10.74
C ARG A 140 -3.41 6.29 -11.23
N LEU A 141 -4.37 5.84 -10.41
CA LEU A 141 -5.79 6.04 -10.67
C LEU A 141 -6.13 7.53 -10.70
N GLY A 142 -5.67 8.31 -9.71
CA GLY A 142 -5.88 9.75 -9.70
C GLY A 142 -5.21 10.47 -10.87
N ASP A 143 -3.96 10.10 -11.21
CA ASP A 143 -3.24 10.67 -12.36
C ASP A 143 -4.04 10.44 -13.66
N PHE A 144 -4.60 9.23 -13.83
CA PHE A 144 -5.47 8.89 -14.96
C PHE A 144 -6.80 9.64 -14.94
N THR A 145 -7.48 9.70 -13.79
CA THR A 145 -8.79 10.31 -13.62
C THR A 145 -8.75 11.83 -13.80
N PHE A 146 -7.74 12.51 -13.26
CA PHE A 146 -7.66 13.97 -13.25
C PHE A 146 -6.79 14.55 -14.38
N LYS A 147 -6.17 13.73 -15.22
CA LYS A 147 -5.44 14.14 -16.44
C LYS A 147 -4.48 15.33 -16.24
N GLY A 148 -3.76 15.33 -15.13
CA GLY A 148 -2.77 16.37 -14.80
C GLY A 148 -3.31 17.56 -14.00
N HIS A 149 -4.60 17.59 -13.65
CA HIS A 149 -5.12 18.53 -12.66
C HIS A 149 -4.69 18.15 -11.24
N ASP A 150 -4.45 19.14 -10.38
CA ASP A 150 -4.13 18.91 -8.97
C ASP A 150 -5.30 18.26 -8.23
N TYR A 151 -4.99 17.33 -7.33
CA TYR A 151 -5.96 16.60 -6.52
C TYR A 151 -5.31 16.08 -5.23
N ILE A 152 -6.14 15.69 -4.26
CA ILE A 152 -5.72 14.94 -3.07
C ILE A 152 -6.37 13.56 -3.05
N ILE A 153 -5.77 12.62 -2.30
CA ILE A 153 -6.34 11.29 -2.10
C ILE A 153 -6.82 11.15 -0.67
N HIS A 154 -8.09 10.82 -0.51
CA HIS A 154 -8.68 10.34 0.74
C HIS A 154 -8.72 8.81 0.71
N VAL A 155 -8.24 8.17 1.77
CA VAL A 155 -8.20 6.71 1.88
C VAL A 155 -9.00 6.29 3.10
N VAL A 156 -9.95 5.38 2.88
CA VAL A 156 -10.74 4.71 3.92
C VAL A 156 -10.44 3.22 3.88
N ILE A 157 -9.86 2.69 4.96
CA ILE A 157 -9.53 1.28 5.13
C ILE A 157 -10.37 0.71 6.27
N ASN A 158 -11.33 -0.16 5.96
CA ASN A 158 -12.20 -0.75 6.99
C ASN A 158 -11.39 -1.62 7.98
N HIS A 159 -10.41 -2.36 7.48
CA HIS A 159 -9.54 -3.21 8.31
C HIS A 159 -8.09 -3.16 7.86
N ALA A 160 -7.25 -2.45 8.60
CA ALA A 160 -5.80 -2.45 8.39
C ALA A 160 -5.14 -3.41 9.38
N TRP A 161 -4.15 -4.17 8.90
CA TRP A 161 -3.43 -5.12 9.75
C TRP A 161 -1.93 -5.15 9.45
N LEU A 162 -1.22 -5.73 10.40
CA LEU A 162 0.22 -5.77 10.50
C LEU A 162 0.62 -7.13 11.08
N SER A 163 1.53 -7.88 10.47
CA SER A 163 2.02 -9.15 11.04
C SER A 163 3.52 -9.23 11.19
N LYS A 164 4.01 -10.19 11.98
CA LYS A 164 5.46 -10.39 12.27
C LYS A 164 6.33 -10.69 11.04
N ASP A 165 5.73 -11.03 9.90
CA ASP A 165 6.46 -11.26 8.63
C ASP A 165 7.06 -9.99 8.02
N TRP A 166 6.88 -8.86 8.69
CA TRP A 166 7.49 -7.55 8.50
C TRP A 166 8.98 -7.42 8.78
N ALA A 167 9.62 -8.50 9.25
CA ALA A 167 11.04 -8.50 9.57
C ALA A 167 11.93 -7.81 8.52
N SER A 168 11.61 -7.89 7.22
CA SER A 168 12.39 -7.22 6.17
C SER A 168 12.36 -5.69 6.24
N MET A 169 11.35 -5.06 6.87
CA MET A 169 11.31 -3.61 7.11
C MET A 169 12.48 -3.11 7.95
N LEU A 170 12.98 -3.95 8.84
CA LEU A 170 14.06 -3.56 9.75
C LEU A 170 15.38 -3.32 9.00
N LEU A 171 15.47 -3.67 7.71
CA LEU A 171 16.59 -3.30 6.85
C LEU A 171 16.57 -1.84 6.41
N VAL A 172 15.40 -1.32 6.07
CA VAL A 172 15.28 0.01 5.45
C VAL A 172 15.25 1.14 6.47
N LYS A 173 15.09 0.82 7.75
CA LYS A 173 14.98 1.80 8.84
C LYS A 173 15.83 1.37 10.05
N PRO A 174 17.14 1.68 10.08
CA PRO A 174 18.03 1.32 11.19
C PRO A 174 17.51 1.78 12.56
N HIS A 175 16.91 2.97 12.64
CA HIS A 175 16.33 3.50 13.88
C HIS A 175 15.08 2.71 14.35
N ILE A 176 14.21 2.27 13.43
CA ILE A 176 13.06 1.40 13.78
C ILE A 176 13.58 0.07 14.30
N LYS A 177 14.61 -0.50 13.66
CA LYS A 177 15.25 -1.74 14.10
C LYS A 177 15.79 -1.66 15.53
N VAL A 178 16.48 -0.57 15.88
CA VAL A 178 16.97 -0.35 17.26
C VAL A 178 15.81 -0.31 18.24
N ARG A 179 14.72 0.39 17.91
CA ARG A 179 13.55 0.47 18.77
C ARG A 179 12.82 -0.87 18.93
N CYS A 180 12.70 -1.65 17.86
CA CYS A 180 12.14 -3.00 17.92
C CYS A 180 13.00 -3.94 18.78
N ARG A 181 14.34 -3.81 18.73
CA ARG A 181 15.26 -4.56 19.59
C ARG A 181 15.02 -4.29 21.08
N ASN A 182 14.77 -3.03 21.42
CA ASN A 182 14.59 -2.57 22.79
C ASN A 182 13.12 -2.56 23.24
N ALA A 183 12.19 -3.01 22.40
CA ALA A 183 10.78 -3.07 22.76
C ALA A 183 10.53 -4.15 23.82
N GLU A 184 9.50 -3.94 24.65
CA GLU A 184 9.13 -4.87 25.71
C GLU A 184 8.95 -6.31 25.16
N PRO A 185 9.46 -7.33 25.86
CA PRO A 185 9.28 -8.72 25.48
C PRO A 185 7.80 -9.07 25.20
N GLY A 186 7.57 -9.78 24.10
CA GLY A 186 6.23 -10.27 23.73
C GLY A 186 5.38 -9.27 22.92
N THR A 187 5.78 -8.00 22.82
CA THR A 187 5.15 -7.03 21.91
C THR A 187 5.37 -7.42 20.44
N ILE A 188 4.50 -6.94 19.54
CA ILE A 188 4.69 -7.15 18.10
C ILE A 188 6.02 -6.58 17.58
N ALA A 189 6.47 -5.44 18.12
CA ALA A 189 7.76 -4.84 17.78
C ALA A 189 8.94 -5.76 18.16
N ASN A 190 8.96 -6.26 19.40
CA ASN A 190 9.99 -7.21 19.86
C ASN A 190 9.95 -8.52 19.04
N LYS A 191 8.77 -9.09 18.82
CA LYS A 191 8.58 -10.29 17.98
C LYS A 191 9.07 -10.10 16.55
N THR A 192 8.86 -8.92 15.97
CA THR A 192 9.36 -8.58 14.63
C THR A 192 10.88 -8.56 14.59
N TYR A 193 11.54 -8.04 15.64
CA TYR A 193 13.01 -8.07 15.75
C TYR A 193 13.56 -9.50 15.90
N LEU A 194 12.91 -10.34 16.70
CA LEU A 194 13.30 -11.75 16.85
C LEU A 194 13.15 -12.50 15.51
N GLN A 195 12.06 -12.26 14.79
CA GLN A 195 11.82 -12.82 13.46
C GLN A 195 12.89 -12.38 12.44
N TYR A 196 13.27 -11.11 12.46
CA TYR A 196 14.37 -10.58 11.64
C TYR A 196 15.69 -11.29 11.92
N THR A 197 16.03 -11.49 13.20
CA THR A 197 17.25 -12.19 13.59
C THR A 197 17.22 -13.65 13.11
N LYS A 198 16.09 -14.33 13.24
CA LYS A 198 15.88 -15.69 12.71
C LYS A 198 16.08 -15.74 11.19
N PHE A 199 15.43 -14.84 10.46
CA PHE A 199 15.47 -14.82 9.00
C PHE A 199 16.85 -14.56 8.39
N LYS A 200 17.77 -13.89 9.10
CA LYS A 200 19.16 -13.77 8.65
C LYS A 200 19.84 -15.13 8.47
N ASN A 201 19.55 -16.06 9.36
CA ASN A 201 20.23 -17.34 9.47
C ASN A 201 19.41 -18.51 8.89
N THR A 202 18.28 -18.23 8.25
CA THR A 202 17.39 -19.26 7.68
C THR A 202 17.54 -19.27 6.16
N ASP A 203 17.68 -20.44 5.54
CA ASP A 203 17.55 -20.56 4.08
C ASP A 203 16.07 -20.39 3.69
N TRP A 204 15.80 -19.62 2.63
CA TRP A 204 14.45 -19.41 2.15
C TRP A 204 13.78 -20.71 1.68
N LYS A 205 14.57 -21.72 1.31
CA LYS A 205 14.07 -23.05 0.91
C LYS A 205 13.38 -23.79 2.07
N ASP A 206 13.81 -23.54 3.30
CA ASP A 206 13.29 -24.20 4.50
C ASP A 206 11.95 -23.60 4.99
N LEU A 207 11.50 -22.51 4.37
CA LEU A 207 10.30 -21.81 4.77
C LEU A 207 9.07 -22.30 4.00
N THR A 208 7.96 -22.50 4.69
CA THR A 208 6.69 -22.89 4.06
C THR A 208 6.02 -21.73 3.32
N TYR A 209 5.91 -20.56 3.96
CA TYR A 209 5.11 -19.45 3.45
C TYR A 209 5.87 -18.55 2.48
N ASN A 210 5.30 -18.30 1.30
CA ASN A 210 5.87 -17.40 0.27
C ASN A 210 6.20 -15.99 0.79
N ALA A 211 5.39 -15.46 1.73
CA ALA A 211 5.67 -14.18 2.38
C ALA A 211 6.98 -14.20 3.17
N HIS A 212 7.26 -15.29 3.90
CA HIS A 212 8.51 -15.46 4.63
C HIS A 212 9.69 -15.67 3.68
N LYS A 213 9.51 -16.46 2.62
CA LYS A 213 10.54 -16.64 1.57
C LYS A 213 10.99 -15.31 0.99
N ARG A 214 10.03 -14.44 0.63
CA ARG A 214 10.33 -13.08 0.16
C ARG A 214 11.08 -12.26 1.20
N ALA A 215 10.62 -12.24 2.44
CA ALA A 215 11.26 -11.50 3.52
C ALA A 215 12.71 -11.94 3.77
N VAL A 216 13.00 -13.25 3.79
CA VAL A 216 14.36 -13.79 3.93
C VAL A 216 15.25 -13.35 2.79
N ARG A 217 14.78 -13.48 1.55
CA ARG A 217 15.55 -13.05 0.37
C ARG A 217 15.92 -11.57 0.43
N VAL A 218 14.99 -10.71 0.86
CA VAL A 218 15.28 -9.28 1.10
C VAL A 218 16.30 -9.10 2.24
N ILE A 219 16.10 -9.73 3.39
CA ILE A 219 16.98 -9.65 4.58
C ILE A 219 18.43 -10.05 4.28
N ARG A 220 18.60 -11.08 3.47
CA ARG A 220 19.90 -11.62 3.09
C ARG A 220 20.51 -10.96 1.85
N LYS A 221 19.74 -10.10 1.17
CA LYS A 221 20.08 -9.51 -0.13
C LYS A 221 20.23 -10.54 -1.27
N ASP A 222 19.50 -11.65 -1.18
CA ASP A 222 19.45 -12.74 -2.17
C ASP A 222 18.41 -12.45 -3.29
N VAL A 223 18.30 -11.18 -3.69
CA VAL A 223 17.33 -10.69 -4.68
C VAL A 223 18.07 -10.47 -6.00
N HIS A 224 17.93 -11.43 -6.93
CA HIS A 224 18.60 -11.45 -8.23
C HIS A 224 17.62 -11.35 -9.41
N VAL A 225 16.51 -10.65 -9.22
CA VAL A 225 15.49 -10.45 -10.26
C VAL A 225 15.53 -9.03 -10.78
N GLN A 226 14.99 -8.81 -11.98
CA GLN A 226 14.78 -7.48 -12.52
C GLN A 226 14.04 -6.61 -11.49
N ARG A 227 14.56 -5.38 -11.31
CA ARG A 227 14.01 -4.41 -10.36
C ARG A 227 12.64 -3.94 -10.85
N LEU A 228 11.70 -3.79 -9.91
CA LEU A 228 10.43 -3.12 -10.09
C LEU A 228 10.51 -1.77 -9.38
N LEU A 229 10.67 -0.72 -10.17
CA LEU A 229 10.65 0.66 -9.71
C LEU A 229 9.21 1.19 -9.71
N SER A 230 8.92 2.17 -8.87
CA SER A 230 7.62 2.84 -8.84
C SER A 230 7.22 3.49 -10.16
N THR A 231 8.20 3.85 -10.99
CA THR A 231 8.03 4.38 -12.35
C THR A 231 7.62 3.32 -13.36
N ASP A 232 7.91 2.04 -13.09
CA ASP A 232 7.51 0.92 -13.96
C ASP A 232 6.04 0.50 -13.72
N CYS A 233 5.41 1.05 -12.70
CA CYS A 233 4.08 0.70 -12.24
C CYS A 233 3.01 1.63 -12.81
N ASP A 234 2.55 1.36 -14.03
CA ASP A 234 1.42 2.05 -14.66
C ASP A 234 0.17 1.16 -14.72
N ILE A 235 -1.00 1.79 -14.73
CA ILE A 235 -2.30 1.09 -14.81
C ILE A 235 -2.74 0.83 -16.25
N ILE A 236 -2.07 1.44 -17.23
CA ILE A 236 -2.27 1.23 -18.67
C ILE A 236 -0.92 0.79 -19.23
N GLN A 237 -0.89 -0.39 -19.84
CA GLN A 237 0.24 -0.91 -20.61
C GLN A 237 -0.18 -1.02 -22.07
#